data_AF-A0A7Y3ELD7-F1
#
_entry.id   AF-A0A7Y3ELD7-F1
#
_cell.length_a   1.000
_cell.length_b   1.000
_cell.length_c   1.000
_cell.angle_alpha   90.00
_cell.angle_beta   90.00
_cell.angle_gamma   90.00
#
_symmetry.space_group_name_H-M   'P 1'
#
loop_
_entity.id
_entity.type
_entity.pdbx_description
1 polymer ?
#
loop_
_entity_poly.entity_id
_entity_poly.type
_entity_poly.pdbx_seq_one_letter_code
_entity_poly.pdbx_strand_id
1 'polypeptide(L)'
;MKFINKHLKFVPYFYFTIVALIAFTDINRVKGIYAYPILLILVPILWQLFKPNKILNFALGVTFVYISSFLVLGYISDVLGISSQQIASNFTFYGGIFVLTNFVMSFWIIINSLKRTS
;
A
#
# COMPACT_ATOMS: atom_id res chain seq x y z
N MET A 1 12.07 -5.95 24.75
CA MET A 1 10.83 -5.40 24.13
C MET A 1 10.98 -4.01 23.50
N LYS A 2 11.71 -3.04 24.09
CA LYS A 2 11.89 -1.68 23.50
C LYS A 2 12.54 -1.65 22.11
N PHE A 3 13.49 -2.55 21.83
CA PHE A 3 14.20 -2.59 20.54
C PHE A 3 13.30 -3.04 19.38
N ILE A 4 12.53 -4.13 19.59
CA ILE A 4 11.55 -4.66 18.63
C ILE A 4 10.50 -3.59 18.30
N ASN A 5 9.95 -2.93 19.32
CA ASN A 5 8.93 -1.89 19.14
C ASN A 5 9.46 -0.65 18.38
N LYS A 6 10.76 -0.35 18.50
CA LYS A 6 11.42 0.74 17.76
C LYS A 6 11.48 0.46 16.25
N HIS A 7 11.48 -0.81 15.82
CA HIS A 7 11.67 -1.21 14.43
C HIS A 7 10.38 -1.66 13.74
N LEU A 8 9.37 -2.10 14.51
CA LEU A 8 8.04 -2.45 13.99
C LEU A 8 7.36 -1.32 13.21
N LYS A 9 7.68 -0.06 13.54
CA LYS A 9 7.18 1.10 12.79
C LYS A 9 7.58 1.11 11.31
N PHE A 10 8.62 0.38 10.92
CA PHE A 10 9.10 0.33 9.54
C PHE A 10 8.41 -0.73 8.68
N VAL A 11 7.72 -1.68 9.31
CA VAL A 11 7.05 -2.82 8.63
C VAL A 11 6.13 -2.35 7.49
N PRO A 12 5.27 -1.34 7.68
CA PRO A 12 4.39 -0.90 6.59
C PRO A 12 5.15 -0.35 5.39
N TYR A 13 6.25 0.39 5.59
CA TYR A 13 7.01 0.94 4.46
C TYR A 13 7.74 -0.15 3.69
N PHE A 14 8.35 -1.13 4.38
CA PHE A 14 8.93 -2.29 3.71
C PHE A 14 7.89 -3.05 2.90
N TYR A 15 6.69 -3.24 3.45
CA TYR A 15 5.56 -3.81 2.72
C TYR A 15 5.24 -3.03 1.44
N PHE A 16 5.02 -1.72 1.52
CA PHE A 16 4.68 -0.91 0.34
C PHE A 16 5.82 -0.80 -0.67
N THR A 17 7.08 -0.84 -0.21
CA THR A 17 8.25 -0.92 -1.10
C THR A 17 8.22 -2.21 -1.93
N ILE A 18 7.98 -3.36 -1.29
CA ILE A 18 7.90 -4.65 -2.00
C ILE A 18 6.72 -4.67 -2.97
N VAL A 19 5.55 -4.23 -2.53
CA VAL A 19 4.35 -4.15 -3.39
C VAL A 19 4.61 -3.27 -4.61
N ALA A 20 5.22 -2.10 -4.43
CA ALA A 20 5.55 -1.19 -5.51
C ALA A 20 6.59 -1.78 -6.49
N LEU A 21 7.59 -2.52 -6.00
CA LEU A 21 8.59 -3.18 -6.85
C LEU A 21 7.98 -4.31 -7.69
N ILE A 22 7.10 -5.12 -7.09
CA ILE A 22 6.37 -6.17 -7.81
C ILE A 22 5.48 -5.54 -8.87
N ALA A 23 4.66 -4.55 -8.50
CA ALA A 23 3.78 -3.85 -9.42
C ALA A 23 4.55 -3.15 -10.56
N PHE A 24 5.70 -2.54 -10.26
CA PHE A 24 6.59 -1.97 -11.27
C PHE A 24 7.08 -3.04 -12.24
N THR A 25 7.55 -4.18 -11.74
CA THR A 25 8.09 -5.25 -12.58
C THR A 25 7.04 -5.80 -13.53
N ASP A 26 5.83 -6.05 -13.03
CA ASP A 26 4.73 -6.58 -13.83
C ASP A 26 4.26 -5.58 -14.89
N ILE A 27 4.09 -4.31 -14.51
CA ILE A 27 3.62 -3.26 -15.44
C ILE A 27 4.72 -2.90 -16.44
N ASN A 28 5.98 -2.87 -16.04
CA ASN A 28 7.09 -2.55 -16.94
C ASN A 28 7.22 -3.58 -18.07
N ARG A 29 6.95 -4.86 -17.78
CA ARG A 29 6.96 -5.93 -18.80
C ARG A 29 5.89 -5.77 -19.88
N VAL A 30 4.74 -5.18 -19.55
CA VAL A 30 3.57 -5.09 -20.46
C VAL A 30 3.38 -3.68 -21.04
N LYS A 31 3.67 -2.65 -20.25
CA LYS A 31 3.32 -1.24 -20.48
C LYS A 31 4.43 -0.30 -20.01
N GLY A 32 5.67 -0.54 -20.44
CA GLY A 32 6.91 0.10 -19.99
C GLY A 32 6.82 1.54 -19.45
N ILE A 33 6.33 2.49 -20.24
CA ILE A 33 6.30 3.91 -19.82
C ILE A 33 5.32 4.19 -18.66
N TYR A 34 4.25 3.41 -18.56
CA TYR A 34 3.24 3.53 -17.50
C TYR A 34 3.74 3.00 -16.14
N ALA A 35 4.90 2.33 -16.11
CA ALA A 35 5.50 1.85 -14.87
C ALA A 35 6.29 2.95 -14.13
N TYR A 36 6.78 3.98 -14.82
CA TYR A 36 7.60 5.05 -14.22
C TYR A 36 6.93 5.86 -13.10
N PRO A 37 5.61 6.17 -13.16
CA PRO A 37 4.91 6.76 -12.02
C PRO A 37 5.02 5.96 -10.72
N ILE A 38 5.14 4.63 -10.81
CA ILE A 38 5.29 3.75 -9.63
C ILE A 38 6.65 3.99 -8.97
N LEU A 39 7.71 4.19 -9.76
CA LEU A 39 9.03 4.54 -9.24
C LEU A 39 9.02 5.92 -8.56
N LEU A 40 8.27 6.89 -9.09
CA LEU A 40 8.13 8.20 -8.45
C LEU A 40 7.45 8.09 -7.08
N ILE A 41 6.42 7.24 -6.95
CA ILE A 41 5.74 6.97 -5.67
C ILE A 41 6.66 6.19 -4.71
N LEU A 42 7.60 5.40 -5.23
CA LEU A 42 8.56 4.67 -4.40
C LEU A 42 9.53 5.59 -3.65
N VAL A 43 9.87 6.75 -4.22
CA VAL A 43 10.79 7.72 -3.60
C VAL A 43 10.34 8.18 -2.20
N PRO A 44 9.13 8.72 -1.99
CA PRO A 44 8.69 9.14 -0.67
C PRO A 44 8.54 7.98 0.32
N ILE A 45 8.25 6.75 -0.15
CA ILE A 45 8.18 5.54 0.70
C ILE A 45 9.58 5.18 1.20
N LEU A 46 10.56 5.12 0.31
CA LEU A 46 11.96 4.82 0.67
C LEU A 46 12.53 5.91 1.58
N TRP A 47 12.18 7.17 1.34
CA TRP A 47 12.61 8.28 2.20
C TRP A 47 12.20 8.09 3.66
N GLN A 48 11.03 7.51 3.93
CA GLN A 48 10.56 7.22 5.29
C GLN A 48 11.40 6.17 6.03
N LEU A 49 12.09 5.27 5.32
CA LEU A 49 12.98 4.28 5.91
C LEU A 49 14.25 4.92 6.48
N PHE A 50 14.83 5.89 5.76
CA PHE A 50 16.06 6.56 6.17
C PHE A 50 15.80 7.75 7.09
N LYS A 51 14.85 8.62 6.73
CA LYS A 51 14.57 9.87 7.44
C LYS A 51 13.07 10.04 7.65
N PRO A 52 12.51 9.47 8.75
CA PRO A 52 11.08 9.49 8.97
C PRO A 52 10.58 10.91 9.25
N ASN A 53 9.70 11.42 8.39
CA ASN A 53 9.08 12.73 8.50
C ASN A 53 7.60 12.57 8.87
N LYS A 54 7.15 13.22 9.95
CA LYS A 54 5.77 13.11 10.47
C LYS A 54 4.71 13.56 9.46
N ILE A 55 4.92 14.68 8.78
CA ILE A 55 3.97 15.25 7.81
C ILE A 55 3.85 14.32 6.61
N LEU A 56 5.00 13.93 6.03
CA LEU A 56 5.03 13.01 4.90
C LEU A 56 4.45 11.63 5.27
N ASN A 57 4.66 11.20 6.52
CA ASN A 57 4.13 9.93 7.01
C ASN A 57 2.59 9.94 7.09
N PHE A 58 2.03 11.02 7.65
CA PHE A 58 0.59 11.21 7.72
C PHE A 58 -0.03 11.30 6.32
N ALA A 59 0.58 12.08 5.42
CA ALA A 59 0.12 12.20 4.03
C ALA A 59 0.11 10.84 3.31
N LEU A 60 1.22 10.08 3.39
CA LEU A 60 1.30 8.74 2.80
C LEU A 60 0.26 7.78 3.40
N GLY A 61 0.06 7.82 4.72
CA GLY A 61 -0.96 7.01 5.39
C GLY A 61 -2.36 7.30 4.88
N VAL A 62 -2.74 8.58 4.78
CA VAL A 62 -4.05 8.99 4.25
C VAL A 62 -4.20 8.57 2.78
N THR A 63 -3.19 8.82 1.94
CA THR A 63 -3.23 8.42 0.53
C THR A 63 -3.38 6.91 0.36
N PHE A 64 -2.64 6.10 1.11
CA PHE A 64 -2.76 4.64 1.01
C PHE A 64 -4.07 4.10 1.59
N VAL A 65 -4.61 4.70 2.65
CA VAL A 65 -5.95 4.34 3.15
C VAL A 65 -7.01 4.67 2.10
N TYR A 66 -6.91 5.82 1.43
CA TYR A 66 -7.84 6.18 0.36
C TYR A 66 -7.79 5.17 -0.80
N ILE A 67 -6.59 4.86 -1.30
CA ILE A 67 -6.39 3.89 -2.39
C ILE A 67 -6.87 2.49 -1.98
N SER A 68 -6.50 2.02 -0.78
CA SER A 68 -6.90 0.70 -0.29
C SER A 68 -8.40 0.60 -0.05
N SER A 69 -9.06 1.66 0.42
CA SER A 69 -10.52 1.70 0.52
C SER A 69 -11.20 1.52 -0.85
N PHE A 70 -10.65 2.12 -1.90
CA PHE A 70 -11.16 1.92 -3.27
C PHE A 70 -10.94 0.48 -3.74
N LEU A 71 -9.79 -0.13 -3.42
CA LEU A 71 -9.53 -1.54 -3.72
C LEU A 71 -10.49 -2.49 -2.97
N VAL A 72 -10.84 -2.18 -1.71
CA VAL A 72 -11.84 -2.92 -0.93
C VAL A 72 -13.20 -2.86 -1.63
N LEU A 73 -13.64 -1.68 -2.05
CA LEU A 73 -14.91 -1.51 -2.76
C LEU A 73 -14.91 -2.29 -4.08
N GLY A 74 -13.84 -2.16 -4.88
CA GLY A 74 -13.71 -2.89 -6.14
C GLY A 74 -13.75 -4.41 -5.94
N TYR A 75 -13.10 -4.92 -4.89
CA TYR A 75 -13.13 -6.33 -4.52
C TYR A 75 -14.55 -6.79 -4.13
N ILE A 76 -15.24 -6.03 -3.28
CA ILE A 76 -16.63 -6.35 -2.88
C ILE A 76 -17.56 -6.34 -4.09
N SER A 77 -17.44 -5.35 -4.99
CA SER A 77 -18.24 -5.28 -6.21
C SER A 77 -18.04 -6.49 -7.13
N ASP A 78 -16.80 -6.99 -7.23
CA ASP A 78 -16.47 -8.17 -8.03
C ASP A 78 -17.00 -9.47 -7.41
N VAL A 79 -16.86 -9.62 -6.09
CA VAL A 79 -17.43 -10.76 -5.33
C VAL A 79 -18.95 -10.81 -5.43
N LEU A 80 -19.62 -9.65 -5.44
CA LEU A 80 -21.07 -9.54 -5.58
C LEU A 80 -21.55 -9.65 -7.04
N GLY A 81 -20.65 -9.79 -8.01
CA GLY A 81 -20.99 -9.87 -9.44
C GLY A 81 -21.61 -8.59 -10.00
N ILE A 82 -21.40 -7.44 -9.34
CA ILE A 82 -21.92 -6.13 -9.75
C ILE A 82 -20.97 -5.48 -10.79
N SER A 83 -19.72 -5.96 -10.88
CA SER A 83 -18.76 -5.50 -11.89
C SER A 83 -19.15 -5.97 -13.30
N SER A 84 -19.29 -5.03 -14.25
CA SER A 84 -19.50 -5.35 -15.68
C SER A 84 -18.21 -5.77 -16.40
N GLN A 85 -17.08 -5.69 -15.70
CA GLN A 85 -15.75 -5.88 -16.23
C GLN A 85 -15.20 -7.15 -15.59
N GLN A 86 -15.02 -8.22 -16.38
CA GLN A 86 -14.37 -9.46 -15.95
C GLN A 86 -12.90 -9.18 -15.57
N ILE A 87 -12.66 -8.59 -14.40
CA ILE A 87 -11.33 -8.41 -13.84
C ILE A 87 -10.96 -9.74 -13.20
N ALA A 88 -10.47 -10.66 -14.04
CA ALA A 88 -9.74 -11.88 -13.71
C ALA A 88 -10.27 -12.71 -12.51
N SER A 89 -10.85 -13.88 -12.79
CA SER A 89 -11.32 -14.87 -11.81
C SER A 89 -10.33 -15.23 -10.68
N ASN A 90 -9.03 -15.01 -10.86
CA ASN A 90 -7.98 -15.23 -9.85
C ASN A 90 -7.83 -14.08 -8.82
N PHE A 91 -8.52 -12.95 -9.02
CA PHE A 91 -8.49 -11.80 -8.12
C PHE A 91 -9.30 -12.05 -6.83
N THR A 92 -10.22 -13.01 -6.83
CA THR A 92 -11.16 -13.24 -5.73
C THR A 92 -10.52 -13.78 -4.44
N PHE A 93 -9.51 -14.66 -4.52
CA PHE A 93 -8.85 -15.17 -3.28
C PHE A 93 -7.54 -14.43 -2.96
N TYR A 94 -6.60 -14.40 -3.90
CA TYR A 94 -5.31 -13.71 -3.72
C TYR A 94 -5.46 -12.19 -3.68
N GLY A 95 -6.42 -11.63 -4.42
CA GLY A 95 -6.73 -10.20 -4.35
C GLY A 95 -7.38 -9.81 -3.04
N GLY A 96 -8.23 -10.66 -2.44
CA GLY A 96 -8.84 -10.38 -1.13
C GLY A 96 -7.80 -10.22 -0.01
N ILE A 97 -6.84 -11.16 0.07
CA ILE A 97 -5.73 -11.09 1.04
C ILE A 97 -4.88 -9.84 0.80
N PHE A 98 -4.57 -9.55 -0.47
CA PHE A 98 -3.80 -8.36 -0.84
C PHE A 98 -4.53 -7.06 -0.44
N VAL A 99 -5.82 -6.97 -0.71
CA VAL A 99 -6.67 -5.82 -0.39
C VAL A 99 -6.71 -5.57 1.12
N LEU A 100 -6.98 -6.62 1.91
CA LEU A 100 -7.00 -6.52 3.37
C LEU A 100 -5.63 -6.13 3.94
N THR A 101 -4.55 -6.75 3.44
CA THR A 101 -3.19 -6.44 3.90
C THR A 101 -2.81 -5.00 3.60
N ASN A 102 -3.14 -4.49 2.41
CA ASN A 102 -2.94 -3.08 2.06
C ASN A 102 -3.69 -2.15 3.01
N PHE A 103 -4.95 -2.44 3.31
CA PHE A 103 -5.76 -1.64 4.21
C PHE A 103 -5.17 -1.62 5.64
N VAL A 104 -4.82 -2.79 6.19
CA VAL A 104 -4.21 -2.92 7.52
C VAL A 104 -2.87 -2.17 7.61
N MET A 105 -1.99 -2.34 6.62
CA MET A 105 -0.69 -1.67 6.59
C MET A 105 -0.84 -0.16 6.47
N SER A 106 -1.78 0.32 5.65
CA SER A 106 -2.09 1.75 5.52
C SER A 106 -2.59 2.34 6.84
N PHE A 107 -3.49 1.62 7.52
CA PHE A 107 -4.01 2.05 8.81
C PHE A 107 -2.93 2.07 9.90
N TRP A 108 -2.00 1.11 9.85
CA TRP A 108 -0.85 1.08 10.76
C TRP A 108 0.05 2.32 10.58
N ILE A 109 0.26 2.79 9.35
CA ILE A 109 1.01 4.04 9.10
C ILE A 109 0.34 5.22 9.82
N ILE A 110 -0.98 5.35 9.73
CA ILE A 110 -1.74 6.40 10.41
C ILE A 110 -1.61 6.27 11.93
N ILE A 111 -1.82 5.08 12.51
CA ILE A 111 -1.67 4.87 13.95
C ILE A 111 -0.26 5.25 14.43
N ASN A 112 0.78 4.85 13.68
CA ASN A 112 2.17 5.17 14.02
C ASN A 112 2.45 6.67 13.90
N SER A 113 1.78 7.38 12.99
CA SER A 113 1.88 8.83 12.87
C SER A 113 1.26 9.57 14.07
N LEU A 114 0.12 9.08 14.58
CA LEU A 114 -0.59 9.66 15.72
C LEU A 114 0.12 9.40 17.05
N LYS A 115 0.57 8.16 17.30
CA LYS A 115 1.27 7.77 18.53
C LYS A 115 2.59 8.51 18.78
N ARG A 116 3.15 9.17 17.77
CA ARG A 116 4.41 9.94 17.87
C ARG A 116 4.18 11.42 18.18
N THR A 117 2.92 11.83 18.33
CA THR A 117 2.49 13.21 18.55
C THR A 117 1.93 13.42 19.97
N SER A 118 1.82 12.34 20.76
CA SER A 118 1.61 12.37 22.21
C SER A 118 2.92 12.16 22.96
#